data_AF-A0A7J3AX87-F1
#
_entry.id   AF-A0A7J3AX87-F1
#
_cell.length_a   1.000
_cell.length_b   1.000
_cell.length_c   1.000
_cell.angle_alpha   90.00
_cell.angle_beta   90.00
_cell.angle_gamma   90.00
#
_symmetry.space_group_name_H-M   'P 1'
#
loop_
_entity.id
_entity.type
_entity.pdbx_description
1 polymer ?
#
loop_
_entity_poly.entity_id
_entity_poly.type
_entity_poly.pdbx_seq_one_letter_code
_entity_poly.pdbx_strand_id
1 'polypeptide(L)' 'MYTARCRSCGYETSDPLEFRCKCGSPLELILDFHFERELIEREEQTIWRYRKFFPHVEERVSLGEGWTPIIKGKDAYFK' A
#
# COMPACT_ATOMS: atom_id res chain seq x y z
N MET A 1 11.36 -8.68 0.41
CA MET A 1 11.57 -8.36 1.84
C MET A 1 11.24 -6.88 2.03
N TYR A 2 10.48 -6.51 3.06
CA TYR A 2 10.15 -5.10 3.34
C TYR A 2 10.74 -4.69 4.70
N THR A 3 10.99 -3.40 4.88
CA THR A 3 11.45 -2.83 6.15
C THR A 3 10.71 -1.53 6.40
N ALA A 4 10.25 -1.29 7.62
CA ALA A 4 9.69 -0.03 8.04
C ALA A 4 10.77 0.80 8.75
N ARG A 5 10.96 2.06 8.37
CA ARG A 5 12.00 2.95 8.89
C ARG A 5 11.41 4.24 9.44
N CYS A 6 11.88 4.65 10.61
CA CYS A 6 11.56 5.95 11.19
C CYS A 6 12.43 7.04 10.58
N ARG A 7 11.83 8.05 9.92
CA ARG A 7 12.60 9.18 9.36
C ARG A 7 13.27 10.06 10.43
N SER A 8 12.69 10.12 11.63
CA SER A 8 13.17 11.00 12.71
C SER A 8 14.39 10.47 13.46
N CYS A 9 14.46 9.16 13.74
CA CYS A 9 15.54 8.56 14.53
C CYS A 9 16.29 7.42 13.84
N GLY A 10 15.89 7.03 12.63
CA GLY A 10 16.53 5.96 11.86
C GLY A 10 16.22 4.53 12.32
N TYR A 11 15.34 4.34 13.31
CA TYR A 11 14.92 2.99 13.73
C TYR A 11 14.32 2.20 12.56
N GLU A 12 14.71 0.94 12.42
CA GLU A 12 14.21 0.03 11.39
C GLU A 12 13.61 -1.22 12.04
N THR A 13 12.52 -1.71 11.47
CA THR A 13 11.86 -2.95 11.90
C THR A 13 11.22 -3.65 10.70
N SER A 14 11.14 -4.97 10.76
CA SER A 14 10.35 -5.78 9.81
C SER A 14 9.12 -6.39 10.49
N ASP A 15 8.87 -6.08 11.75
CA ASP A 15 7.69 -6.54 12.49
C ASP A 15 6.46 -5.73 12.05
N PRO A 16 5.45 -6.34 11.40
CA PRO A 16 4.25 -5.62 10.97
C PRO A 16 3.39 -5.11 12.14
N LEU A 17 3.58 -5.61 13.36
CA LEU A 17 2.86 -5.16 14.56
C LEU A 17 3.49 -3.90 15.17
N GLU A 18 4.73 -3.58 14.84
CA GLU A 18 5.37 -2.34 15.24
C GLU A 18 5.01 -1.21 14.25
N PHE A 19 3.80 -0.66 14.38
CA PHE A 19 3.30 0.41 13.50
C PHE A 19 3.70 1.84 13.94
N ARG A 20 4.33 1.99 15.12
CA ARG A 20 4.77 3.28 15.67
C ARG A 20 6.16 3.16 16.27
N CYS A 21 7.04 4.10 15.92
CA CYS A 21 8.38 4.13 16.51
C CYS A 21 8.31 4.55 18.00
N LYS A 22 9.23 4.04 18.81
CA LYS A 22 9.41 4.43 20.22
C LYS A 22 9.69 5.93 20.41
N CYS A 23 10.22 6.61 19.39
CA CYS A 23 10.40 8.07 19.40
C CYS A 23 9.10 8.86 19.16
N GLY A 24 7.98 8.18 18.89
CA GLY A 24 6.67 8.77 18.69
C GLY A 24 6.33 9.12 17.23
N SER A 25 7.32 9.15 16.33
CA SER A 25 7.14 9.41 14.89
C SER A 25 6.61 8.19 14.14
N PRO A 26 5.95 8.39 12.97
CA PRO A 26 5.49 7.29 12.12
C PRO A 26 6.66 6.52 11.51
N LEU A 27 6.41 5.24 11.21
CA LEU A 27 7.30 4.41 10.43
C LEU A 27 6.89 4.45 8.95
N GLU A 28 7.86 4.56 8.06
CA GLU A 28 7.68 4.57 6.62
C GLU A 28 8.12 3.23 6.04
N LEU A 29 7.28 2.60 5.21
CA LEU A 29 7.66 1.38 4.52
C LEU A 29 8.68 1.70 3.43
N ILE A 30 9.85 1.08 3.54
CA ILE A 30 10.88 1.06 2.53
C ILE A 30 10.61 -0.15 1.63
N LEU A 31 10.17 0.15 0.42
CA LEU A 31 9.84 -0.84 -0.59
C LEU A 31 10.79 -0.64 -1.76
N ASP A 32 11.54 -1.70 -2.08
CA ASP A 32 12.35 -1.78 -3.29
C ASP A 32 11.59 -2.61 -4.33
N PHE A 33 10.75 -1.96 -5.13
CA PHE A 33 10.12 -2.59 -6.28
C PHE A 33 10.21 -1.68 -7.50
N HIS A 34 10.39 -2.30 -8.65
CA HIS A 34 10.28 -1.63 -9.94
C HIS A 34 8.80 -1.59 -10.35
N PHE A 35 8.29 -0.39 -10.62
CA PHE A 35 6.91 -0.23 -11.07
C PHE A 35 6.84 -0.25 -12.61
N GLU A 36 6.10 -1.21 -13.14
CA GLU A 36 5.83 -1.37 -14.58
C GLU A 36 4.34 -1.32 -14.81
N ARG A 37 3.84 -0.32 -15.54
CA ARG A 37 2.39 -0.10 -15.71
C ARG A 37 1.69 -1.30 -16.35
N GLU A 38 2.42 -2.05 -17.16
CA GLU A 38 1.99 -3.23 -17.91
C GLU A 38 1.64 -4.41 -16.99
N LEU A 39 2.19 -4.43 -15.77
CA LEU A 39 1.92 -5.45 -14.78
C LEU A 39 0.60 -5.23 -14.02
N ILE A 40 -0.07 -4.09 -14.20
CA ILE A 40 -1.38 -3.82 -13.60
C ILE A 40 -2.45 -4.73 -14.25
N GLU A 41 -3.16 -5.49 -13.44
CA GLU A 41 -4.25 -6.36 -13.90
C GLU A 41 -5.49 -5.51 -14.21
N ARG A 42 -5.77 -5.29 -15.50
CA ARG A 42 -6.82 -4.34 -15.93
C ARG A 42 -8.24 -4.82 -15.66
N GLU A 43 -8.46 -6.13 -15.65
CA GLU A 43 -9.77 -6.74 -15.40
C GLU A 43 -10.13 -6.76 -13.90
N GLU A 44 -9.13 -6.63 -13.02
CA GLU A 44 -9.33 -6.52 -11.57
C GLU A 44 -9.60 -5.05 -11.19
N GLN A 45 -10.73 -4.81 -10.53
CA GLN A 45 -11.23 -3.45 -10.20
C GLN A 45 -11.02 -3.08 -8.72
N THR A 46 -10.55 -4.02 -7.91
CA THR A 46 -10.20 -3.81 -6.51
C THR A 46 -8.75 -3.34 -6.36
N ILE A 47 -8.27 -3.16 -5.12
CA ILE A 47 -6.85 -2.87 -4.85
C ILE A 47 -5.93 -4.01 -5.34
N TRP A 48 -6.47 -5.23 -5.49
CA TRP A 48 -5.73 -6.42 -5.93
C TRP A 48 -5.19 -6.33 -7.34
N ARG A 49 -5.63 -5.35 -8.15
CA ARG A 49 -5.05 -5.08 -9.48
C ARG A 49 -3.56 -4.74 -9.46
N TYR A 50 -3.05 -4.36 -8.28
CA TYR A 50 -1.65 -4.06 -8.01
C TYR A 50 -0.93 -5.19 -7.28
N ARG A 51 -1.49 -6.42 -7.21
CA ARG A 51 -0.93 -7.55 -6.44
C ARG A 51 0.55 -7.82 -6.76
N LYS A 52 0.96 -7.65 -8.02
CA LYS A 52 2.35 -7.84 -8.45
C LYS A 52 3.35 -6.87 -7.82
N PHE A 53 2.89 -5.79 -7.20
CA PHE A 53 3.70 -4.80 -6.49
C PHE A 53 3.61 -4.93 -4.97
N PHE A 54 2.80 -5.84 -4.43
CA PHE A 54 2.68 -5.99 -2.99
C PHE A 54 3.91 -6.70 -2.40
N PRO A 55 4.47 -6.20 -1.29
CA PRO A 55 5.56 -6.89 -0.62
C PRO A 55 5.03 -8.17 0.05
N HIS A 56 5.40 -9.33 -0.48
CA HIS A 56 5.11 -10.66 0.08
C HIS A 56 3.65 -10.87 0.54
N VAL A 57 2.78 -11.20 -0.41
CA VAL A 57 1.41 -11.64 -0.12
C VAL A 57 1.24 -13.08 -0.54
N GLU A 58 1.20 -13.99 0.43
CA GLU A 58 1.01 -15.43 0.21
C GLU A 58 -0.45 -15.71 -0.20
N GLU A 59 -1.40 -15.12 0.52
CA GLU A 59 -2.84 -15.37 0.33
C GLU A 59 -3.63 -14.09 0.05
N ARG A 60 -4.68 -14.19 -0.75
CA ARG A 60 -5.63 -13.09 -0.98
C ARG A 60 -6.75 -13.19 0.04
N VAL A 61 -6.78 -12.27 1.00
CA VAL A 61 -7.92 -12.09 1.93
C VAL A 61 -8.64 -10.80 1.55
N SER A 62 -9.89 -10.91 1.12
CA SER A 62 -10.66 -9.77 0.60
C SER A 62 -12.14 -9.93 0.93
N LEU A 63 -12.83 -8.80 1.12
CA LEU A 63 -14.29 -8.74 1.24
C LEU A 63 -14.95 -8.23 -0.06
N GLY A 64 -14.19 -8.15 -1.16
CA GLY A 64 -14.61 -7.49 -2.38
C GLY A 64 -14.50 -5.95 -2.31
N GLU A 65 -13.66 -5.44 -1.41
CA GLU A 65 -13.40 -4.01 -1.25
C GLU A 65 -12.85 -3.38 -2.53
N GLY A 66 -13.18 -2.11 -2.75
CA GLY A 66 -12.96 -1.44 -4.03
C GLY A 66 -14.27 -0.87 -4.52
N TRP A 67 -14.36 -0.60 -5.82
CA TRP A 67 -15.59 -0.16 -6.48
C TRP A 67 -16.24 1.13 -5.96
N THR A 68 -15.59 1.86 -5.04
CA THR A 68 -16.11 3.16 -4.59
C THR A 68 -16.23 4.06 -5.83
N PRO A 69 -17.45 4.44 -6.21
CA PRO A 69 -17.67 5.19 -7.44
C PRO A 69 -16.93 6.52 -7.36
N ILE A 70 -16.28 6.90 -8.45
CA ILE A 70 -15.77 8.25 -8.59
C ILE A 70 -16.85 9.10 -9.27
N ILE A 71 -17.51 9.96 -8.51
CA ILE A 71 -18.61 10.79 -8.97
C ILE A 71 -18.07 12.15 -9.41
N LYS A 72 -18.42 12.58 -10.62
CA LYS A 72 -18.06 13.90 -11.14
C LYS A 72 -18.93 14.98 -10.50
N GLY A 73 -18.32 15.92 -9.81
CA GLY A 73 -18.93 17.18 -9.36
C GLY A 73 -18.69 18.32 -10.34
N LYS A 74 -18.95 19.55 -9.87
CA LYS A 74 -18.81 20.77 -10.69
C LYS A 74 -17.36 21.02 -11.12
N ASP A 75 -16.43 20.98 -10.16
CA ASP A 75 -15.00 21.31 -10.37
C ASP A 75 -14.06 20.22 -9.80
N ALA A 76 -14.61 19.09 -9.35
CA ALA A 76 -13.86 18.02 -8.69
C ALA A 76 -14.49 16.65 -8.91
N TYR A 77 -13.73 15.60 -8.61
CA TYR A 77 -14.20 14.22 -8.57
C TYR A 77 -14.20 13.74 -7.11
N PHE A 78 -15.30 13.12 -6.69
CA PHE A 78 -15.48 12.62 -5.33
C PHE A 78 -15.41 11.10 -5.32
N LYS A 79 -14.70 10.55 -4.33
CA LYS A 79 -14.72 9.13 -3.96
C LYS A 79 -15.43 9.01 -2.63
#